data_AF-A0A9D8TFW7-F1
#
_entry.id   AF-A0A9D8TFW7-F1
#
_cell.length_a   1.000
_cell.length_b   1.000
_cell.length_c   1.000
_cell.angle_alpha   90.00
_cell.angle_beta   90.00
_cell.angle_gamma   90.00
#
_symmetry.space_group_name_H-M   'P 1'
#
loop_
_entity.id
_entity.type
_entity.pdbx_description
1 polymer ?
#
loop_
_entity_poly.entity_id
_entity_poly.type
_entity_poly.pdbx_seq_one_letter_code
_entity_poly.pdbx_strand_id
1 'polypeptide(L)'
;MIMSIKGTKTEQNLLKAFAGESQARTRYDYFASVAKKEGYEQICGIFQETALNEKEHAKVFFKFLEGGEVTITAAYPAGKIGTTIENLEAAANGENEEWSILYPEFAKIADEEGFPEIAERFRQIATVEAH
;
A
#
# COMPACT_ATOMS: atom_id res chain seq x y z
N MET A 1 19.11 22.91 0.59
CA MET A 1 18.83 22.12 -0.63
C MET A 1 18.06 20.91 -0.19
N ILE A 2 17.00 20.53 -0.92
CA ILE A 2 16.34 19.23 -0.68
C ILE A 2 17.33 18.16 -1.15
N MET A 3 17.61 17.18 -0.29
CA MET A 3 18.47 16.05 -0.64
C MET A 3 17.70 15.13 -1.58
N SER A 4 18.32 14.74 -2.70
CA SER A 4 17.69 13.84 -3.67
C SER A 4 17.62 12.42 -3.09
N ILE A 5 16.53 11.72 -3.38
CA ILE A 5 16.35 10.30 -2.99
C ILE A 5 17.00 9.34 -3.99
N LYS A 6 17.53 9.81 -5.12
CA LYS A 6 18.06 8.97 -6.20
C LYS A 6 19.13 7.99 -5.71
N GLY A 7 18.93 6.70 -5.99
CA GLY A 7 19.85 5.62 -5.65
C GLY A 7 19.80 5.16 -4.18
N THR A 8 18.90 5.72 -3.37
CA THR A 8 18.73 5.35 -1.96
C THR A 8 17.84 4.13 -1.78
N LYS A 9 17.83 3.55 -0.58
CA LYS A 9 16.84 2.52 -0.23
C LYS A 9 15.45 3.13 -0.08
N THR A 10 15.35 4.37 0.37
CA THR A 10 14.09 5.12 0.47
C THR A 10 13.40 5.24 -0.88
N GLU A 11 14.13 5.54 -1.96
CA GLU A 11 13.55 5.55 -3.32
C GLU A 11 12.98 4.18 -3.71
N GLN A 12 13.71 3.11 -3.43
CA GLN A 12 13.22 1.75 -3.71
C GLN A 12 12.00 1.40 -2.85
N ASN A 13 11.99 1.79 -1.58
CA ASN A 13 10.88 1.52 -0.65
C ASN A 13 9.62 2.29 -1.03
N LEU A 14 9.75 3.55 -1.46
CA LEU A 14 8.66 4.33 -2.04
C LEU A 14 8.07 3.65 -3.27
N LEU A 15 8.91 3.11 -4.17
CA LEU A 15 8.41 2.41 -5.35
C LEU A 15 7.78 1.05 -5.01
N LYS A 16 8.31 0.32 -4.01
CA LYS A 16 7.68 -0.92 -3.50
C LYS A 16 6.31 -0.63 -2.89
N ALA A 17 6.19 0.40 -2.06
CA ALA A 17 4.92 0.83 -1.48
C ALA A 17 3.92 1.22 -2.57
N PHE A 18 4.32 2.09 -3.52
CA PHE A 18 3.48 2.44 -4.66
C PHE A 18 2.99 1.21 -5.46
N ALA A 19 3.87 0.24 -5.68
CA ALA A 19 3.51 -1.00 -6.38
C ALA A 19 2.57 -1.88 -5.55
N GLY A 20 2.76 -1.98 -4.23
CA GLY A 20 1.88 -2.69 -3.32
C GLY A 20 0.48 -2.11 -3.31
N GLU A 21 0.38 -0.81 -3.02
CA GLU A 21 -0.84 -0.01 -2.98
C GLU A 21 -1.64 -0.06 -4.29
N SER A 22 -0.94 0.07 -5.43
CA SER A 22 -1.57 -0.04 -6.75
C SER A 22 -2.19 -1.42 -6.98
N GLN A 23 -1.55 -2.48 -6.48
CA GLN A 23 -2.08 -3.84 -6.55
C GLN A 23 -3.21 -4.05 -5.53
N ALA A 24 -3.09 -3.52 -4.31
CA ALA A 24 -4.10 -3.61 -3.26
C ALA A 24 -5.42 -3.00 -3.70
N ARG A 25 -5.40 -1.75 -4.18
CA ARG A 25 -6.54 -1.10 -4.83
C ARG A 25 -7.25 -2.01 -5.84
N THR A 26 -6.46 -2.59 -6.75
CA THR A 26 -6.98 -3.40 -7.85
C THR A 26 -7.62 -4.70 -7.32
N ARG A 27 -7.02 -5.35 -6.32
CA ARG A 27 -7.59 -6.52 -5.66
C ARG A 27 -8.90 -6.16 -4.95
N TYR A 28 -8.95 -5.03 -4.25
CA TYR A 28 -10.16 -4.60 -3.52
C TYR A 28 -11.32 -4.28 -4.45
N ASP A 29 -11.08 -3.69 -5.63
CA ASP A 29 -12.11 -3.55 -6.67
C ASP A 29 -12.65 -4.92 -7.14
N TYR A 30 -11.80 -5.94 -7.25
CA TYR A 30 -12.22 -7.30 -7.59
C TYR A 30 -13.02 -7.94 -6.47
N PHE A 31 -12.60 -7.76 -5.21
CA PHE A 31 -13.27 -8.29 -4.03
C PHE A 31 -14.64 -7.64 -3.81
N ALA A 32 -14.75 -6.32 -4.04
CA ALA A 32 -16.03 -5.62 -4.05
C ALA A 32 -17.02 -6.26 -5.03
N SER A 33 -16.56 -6.59 -6.24
CA SER A 33 -17.38 -7.24 -7.26
C SER A 33 -17.86 -8.63 -6.84
N VAL A 34 -17.08 -9.38 -6.06
CA VAL A 34 -17.52 -10.66 -5.46
C VAL A 34 -18.54 -10.42 -4.37
N ALA A 35 -18.27 -9.50 -3.43
CA ALA A 35 -19.19 -9.16 -2.35
C ALA A 35 -20.57 -8.78 -2.88
N LYS A 36 -20.62 -7.98 -3.94
CA LYS A 36 -21.87 -7.63 -4.63
C LYS A 36 -22.60 -8.84 -5.20
N LYS A 37 -21.89 -9.75 -5.86
CA LYS A 37 -22.49 -10.97 -6.44
C LYS A 37 -23.05 -11.91 -5.37
N GLU A 38 -22.43 -11.96 -4.20
CA GLU A 38 -22.88 -12.75 -3.06
C GLU A 38 -23.97 -12.04 -2.22
N GLY A 39 -24.37 -10.83 -2.60
CA GLY A 39 -25.45 -10.07 -1.95
C GLY A 39 -25.01 -9.21 -0.76
N TYR A 40 -23.71 -9.07 -0.51
CA TYR A 40 -23.15 -8.26 0.57
C TYR A 40 -22.89 -6.82 0.12
N GLU A 41 -23.96 -6.05 -0.08
CA GLU A 41 -23.89 -4.65 -0.58
C GLU A 41 -23.04 -3.74 0.33
N GLN A 42 -23.16 -3.88 1.66
CA GLN A 42 -22.34 -3.09 2.60
C GLN A 42 -20.84 -3.43 2.47
N ILE A 43 -20.50 -4.71 2.35
CA ILE A 43 -19.11 -5.16 2.21
C ILE A 43 -18.54 -4.73 0.86
N CYS A 44 -19.35 -4.76 -0.21
CA CYS A 44 -18.98 -4.18 -1.50
C CYS A 44 -18.61 -2.70 -1.35
N GLY A 45 -19.43 -1.91 -0.64
CA GLY A 45 -19.16 -0.50 -0.39
C GLY A 45 -17.85 -0.27 0.37
N ILE A 46 -17.60 -1.07 1.40
CA ILE A 46 -16.35 -1.01 2.19
C ILE A 46 -15.14 -1.30 1.31
N PHE A 47 -15.14 -2.39 0.53
CA PHE A 47 -14.02 -2.68 -0.39
C PHE A 47 -13.78 -1.56 -1.41
N GLN A 48 -14.83 -0.90 -1.91
CA GLN A 48 -14.70 0.22 -2.83
C GLN A 48 -14.10 1.46 -2.16
N GLU A 49 -14.49 1.74 -0.91
CA GLU A 49 -13.91 2.82 -0.12
C GLU A 49 -12.43 2.55 0.19
N THR A 50 -12.09 1.34 0.64
CA THR A 50 -10.69 0.93 0.86
C THR A 50 -9.87 1.03 -0.43
N ALA A 51 -10.41 0.56 -1.57
CA ALA A 51 -9.73 0.73 -2.86
C ALA A 51 -9.44 2.20 -3.23
N LEU A 52 -10.30 3.14 -2.80
CA LEU A 52 -10.08 4.57 -2.99
C LEU A 52 -9.04 5.14 -2.02
N ASN A 53 -8.93 4.58 -0.81
CA ASN A 53 -7.88 4.95 0.13
C ASN A 53 -6.50 4.54 -0.40
N GLU A 54 -6.33 3.29 -0.83
CA GLU A 54 -5.07 2.79 -1.43
C GLU A 54 -4.63 3.60 -2.65
N LYS A 55 -5.60 4.10 -3.42
CA LYS A 55 -5.30 5.02 -4.52
C LYS A 55 -4.63 6.31 -4.01
N GLU A 56 -5.14 6.88 -2.92
CA GLU A 56 -4.59 8.12 -2.36
C GLU A 56 -3.28 7.85 -1.61
N HIS A 57 -3.09 6.70 -0.96
CA HIS A 57 -1.81 6.27 -0.39
C HIS A 57 -0.74 6.09 -1.47
N ALA A 58 -1.03 5.34 -2.53
CA ALA A 58 -0.16 5.20 -3.70
C ALA A 58 0.27 6.57 -4.25
N LYS A 59 -0.68 7.52 -4.35
CA LYS A 59 -0.42 8.87 -4.84
C LYS A 59 0.47 9.69 -3.90
N VAL A 60 0.37 9.50 -2.58
CA VAL A 60 1.29 10.12 -1.62
C VAL A 60 2.72 9.62 -1.87
N PHE A 61 2.94 8.31 -1.93
CA PHE A 61 4.27 7.74 -2.17
C PHE A 61 4.83 8.13 -3.54
N PHE A 62 4.00 8.06 -4.59
CA PHE A 62 4.43 8.37 -5.95
C PHE A 62 4.91 9.82 -6.12
N LYS A 63 4.35 10.77 -5.36
CA LYS A 63 4.77 12.19 -5.42
C LYS A 63 6.18 12.45 -4.92
N PHE A 64 6.76 11.56 -4.12
CA PHE A 64 8.15 11.68 -3.67
C PHE A 64 9.16 11.18 -4.70
N LEU A 65 8.73 10.38 -5.69
CA LEU A 65 9.62 9.86 -6.71
C LEU A 65 10.03 10.95 -7.70
N GLU A 66 11.32 10.99 -8.03
CA GLU A 66 11.93 12.04 -8.87
C GLU A 66 11.97 11.69 -10.38
N GLY A 67 11.25 10.65 -10.81
CA GLY A 67 11.16 10.21 -12.22
C GLY A 67 12.25 9.24 -12.67
N GLY A 68 12.18 8.70 -13.90
CA GLY A 68 13.09 7.67 -14.39
C GLY A 68 12.71 6.24 -13.96
N GLU A 69 13.58 5.27 -14.20
CA GLU A 69 13.35 3.84 -13.90
C GLU A 69 14.14 3.40 -12.66
N VAL A 70 13.47 2.69 -11.75
CA VAL A 70 14.08 2.10 -10.55
C VAL A 70 13.69 0.63 -10.50
N THR A 71 14.68 -0.25 -10.40
CA THR A 71 14.43 -1.69 -10.25
C THR A 71 14.15 -2.01 -8.79
N ILE A 72 13.06 -2.73 -8.53
CA ILE A 72 12.73 -3.27 -7.21
C ILE A 72 12.67 -4.80 -7.24
N THR A 73 12.92 -5.42 -6.09
CA THR A 73 12.61 -6.83 -5.83
C THR A 73 11.70 -6.88 -4.61
N ALA A 74 10.51 -7.45 -4.80
CA ALA A 74 9.47 -7.58 -3.79
C ALA A 74 8.58 -8.79 -4.11
N ALA A 75 7.93 -9.34 -3.09
CA ALA A 75 6.89 -10.35 -3.26
C ALA A 75 5.52 -9.68 -3.16
N TYR A 76 4.53 -10.20 -3.88
CA TYR A 76 3.16 -9.72 -3.86
C TYR A 76 2.19 -10.91 -3.89
N PRO A 77 0.93 -10.74 -3.44
CA PRO A 77 -0.09 -11.77 -3.55
C PRO A 77 -0.30 -12.21 -5.00
N ALA A 78 0.03 -13.48 -5.30
CA ALA A 78 -0.13 -14.08 -6.61
C ALA A 78 -1.56 -14.62 -6.83
N GLY A 79 -2.57 -13.78 -6.57
CA GLY A 79 -3.97 -14.21 -6.47
C GLY A 79 -4.25 -15.04 -5.21
N LYS A 80 -5.44 -15.62 -5.03
CA LYS A 80 -6.60 -15.73 -5.94
C LYS A 80 -7.74 -14.76 -5.54
N ILE A 81 -8.74 -14.62 -6.41
CA ILE A 81 -10.05 -14.08 -6.03
C ILE A 81 -10.87 -15.25 -5.45
N GLY A 82 -11.26 -15.17 -4.18
CA GLY A 82 -12.06 -16.16 -3.47
C GLY A 82 -13.49 -15.69 -3.19
N THR A 83 -14.15 -16.33 -2.22
CA THR A 83 -15.41 -15.88 -1.62
C THR A 83 -15.22 -14.57 -0.85
N THR A 84 -16.30 -13.87 -0.50
CA THR A 84 -16.20 -12.61 0.27
C THR A 84 -15.44 -12.79 1.58
N ILE A 85 -15.62 -13.90 2.28
CA ILE A 85 -14.94 -14.18 3.55
C ILE A 85 -13.44 -14.39 3.33
N GLU A 86 -13.05 -15.22 2.36
CA GLU A 86 -11.63 -15.42 2.00
C GLU A 86 -10.96 -14.10 1.57
N ASN A 87 -11.70 -13.24 0.85
CA ASN A 87 -11.19 -11.95 0.38
C ASN A 87 -11.02 -10.94 1.52
N LEU A 88 -11.93 -10.93 2.51
CA LEU A 88 -11.79 -10.11 3.71
C LEU A 88 -10.57 -10.53 4.54
N GLU A 89 -10.37 -11.83 4.71
CA GLU A 89 -9.20 -12.37 5.41
C GLU A 89 -7.90 -12.02 4.65
N ALA A 90 -7.90 -12.14 3.32
CA ALA A 90 -6.75 -11.75 2.50
C ALA A 90 -6.45 -10.24 2.58
N ALA A 91 -7.49 -9.38 2.60
CA ALA A 91 -7.31 -7.94 2.77
C ALA A 91 -6.76 -7.61 4.16
N ALA A 92 -7.36 -8.15 5.22
CA ALA A 92 -6.90 -7.91 6.60
C ALA A 92 -5.44 -8.35 6.83
N ASN A 93 -5.04 -9.51 6.27
CA ASN A 93 -3.66 -9.97 6.37
C ASN A 93 -2.69 -9.07 5.59
N GLY A 94 -3.10 -8.56 4.42
CA GLY A 94 -2.32 -7.61 3.63
C GLY A 94 -2.09 -6.30 4.39
N GLU A 95 -3.18 -5.68 4.86
CA GLU A 95 -3.09 -4.45 5.67
C GLU A 95 -2.22 -4.66 6.90
N ASN A 96 -2.39 -5.79 7.60
CA ASN A 96 -1.58 -6.10 8.77
C ASN A 96 -0.08 -6.15 8.49
N GLU A 97 0.33 -6.78 7.39
CA GLU A 97 1.73 -6.80 6.97
C GLU A 97 2.26 -5.38 6.69
N GLU A 98 1.43 -4.54 6.06
CA GLU A 98 1.79 -3.16 5.71
C GLU A 98 2.02 -2.30 6.96
N TRP A 99 1.05 -2.22 7.88
CA TRP A 99 1.16 -1.34 9.04
C TRP A 99 2.05 -1.86 10.17
N SER A 100 2.18 -3.18 10.34
CA SER A 100 2.96 -3.75 11.45
C SER A 100 4.42 -4.04 11.10
N ILE A 101 4.75 -4.20 9.82
CA ILE A 101 6.09 -4.61 9.37
C ILE A 101 6.65 -3.64 8.33
N LEU A 102 5.99 -3.51 7.17
CA LEU A 102 6.61 -2.83 6.01
C LEU A 102 6.78 -1.33 6.23
N TYR A 103 5.71 -0.61 6.54
CA TYR A 103 5.77 0.85 6.69
C TYR A 103 6.59 1.31 7.90
N PRO A 104 6.57 0.63 9.06
CA PRO A 104 7.52 0.93 10.13
C PRO A 104 9.00 0.79 9.71
N GLU A 105 9.35 -0.28 8.98
CA GLU A 105 10.73 -0.47 8.50
C GLU A 105 11.11 0.54 7.42
N PHE A 106 10.19 0.87 6.50
CA PHE A 106 10.43 1.89 5.48
C PHE A 106 10.61 3.27 6.11
N ALA A 107 9.82 3.61 7.13
CA ALA A 107 9.97 4.86 7.87
C ALA A 107 11.33 4.95 8.56
N LYS A 108 11.77 3.85 9.20
CA LYS A 108 13.08 3.78 9.86
C LYS A 108 14.22 4.00 8.86
N ILE A 109 14.18 3.33 7.70
CA ILE A 109 15.20 3.51 6.65
C ILE A 109 15.21 4.96 6.14
N ALA A 110 14.03 5.57 5.97
CA ALA A 110 13.93 6.96 5.56
C ALA A 110 14.55 7.91 6.59
N ASP A 111 14.35 7.69 7.88
CA ASP A 111 15.03 8.48 8.93
C ASP A 111 16.55 8.27 8.92
N GLU A 112 17.02 7.03 8.80
CA GLU A 112 18.45 6.68 8.74
C GLU A 112 19.15 7.33 7.54
N GLU A 113 18.44 7.45 6.41
CA GLU A 113 18.94 8.11 5.20
C GLU A 113 18.69 9.63 5.19
N GLY A 114 18.06 10.21 6.23
CA GLY A 114 17.89 11.66 6.38
C GLY A 114 16.67 12.26 5.67
N PHE A 115 15.60 11.47 5.50
CA PHE A 115 14.33 11.84 4.86
C PHE A 115 13.14 11.83 5.84
N PRO A 116 13.13 12.69 6.87
CA PRO A 116 12.12 12.66 7.94
C PRO A 116 10.69 12.93 7.46
N GLU A 117 10.51 13.71 6.38
CA GLU A 117 9.18 13.92 5.79
C GLU A 117 8.62 12.63 5.17
N ILE A 118 9.46 11.86 4.47
CA ILE A 118 9.06 10.57 3.88
C ILE A 118 8.78 9.55 4.98
N ALA A 119 9.63 9.52 6.02
CA ALA A 119 9.43 8.65 7.18
C ALA A 119 8.08 8.92 7.86
N GLU A 120 7.73 10.19 8.05
CA GLU A 120 6.45 10.58 8.64
C GLU A 120 5.26 10.14 7.79
N ARG A 121 5.37 10.20 6.45
CA ARG A 121 4.29 9.73 5.57
C ARG A 121 4.07 8.22 5.67
N PHE A 122 5.13 7.42 5.76
CA PHE A 122 4.99 5.99 6.02
C PHE A 122 4.30 5.71 7.35
N ARG A 123 4.65 6.43 8.43
CA ARG A 123 3.99 6.27 9.74
C ARG A 123 2.53 6.67 9.74
N GLN A 124 2.20 7.78 9.08
CA GLN A 124 0.83 8.26 8.99
C GLN A 124 -0.05 7.26 8.26
N ILE A 125 0.41 6.74 7.12
CA ILE A 125 -0.33 5.73 6.36
C ILE A 125 -0.45 4.43 7.18
N ALA A 126 0.63 3.96 7.82
CA ALA A 126 0.56 2.80 8.72
C ALA A 126 -0.47 2.98 9.86
N THR A 127 -0.66 4.20 10.36
CA THR A 127 -1.68 4.49 11.38
C THR A 127 -3.10 4.44 10.81
N VAL A 128 -3.27 4.81 9.54
CA VAL A 128 -4.56 4.75 8.84
C VAL A 128 -4.97 3.30 8.58
N GLU A 129 -4.04 2.45 8.13
CA GLU A 129 -4.32 1.02 7.85
C GLU A 129 -4.53 0.15 9.09
N ALA A 130 -4.19 0.66 10.28
CA ALA A 130 -4.32 -0.09 11.51
C ALA A 130 -5.82 -0.30 11.87
N HIS A 131 -6.35 -1.46 11.47
CA HIS A 131 -7.71 -1.91 11.74
C HIS A 131 -7.75 -3.29 12.40
#